data_AF-A0A9Q0IQC9-F1
#
_entry.id   AF-A0A9Q0IQC9-F1
#
_cell.length_a   1.000
_cell.length_b   1.000
_cell.length_c   1.000
_cell.angle_alpha   90.00
_cell.angle_beta   90.00
_cell.angle_gamma   90.00
#
_symmetry.space_group_name_H-M   'P 1'
#
loop_
_entity.id
_entity.type
_entity.pdbx_description
1 polymer ?
#
loop_
_entity_poly.entity_id
_entity_poly.type
_entity_poly.pdbx_seq_one_letter_code
_entity_poly.pdbx_strand_id
1 'polypeptide(L)'
;MLGVSGFYSAMDDVVELNPSNFNKEVIQSDSLWLIEFYAPWCGHCQSLTADWKKVATALKGVVKVGAVDADQHKSLGSQFNVRGFPTIKVFGANKNKPEDYQGGRNSQAIVDGVMNTLRSLVKERLSGKSGGSDHSRQDVVELTDDNFDKLVLDGDSAWLVEFFAPWCGHCKTLEPEWAAAASAVQEQTKGKVRLGAVDATVHQGVSGRYGVRGFPTIKIFRKGEEPEDYQGGRTRADIITRALDLFTDNILSEDTLKTCVNSQLCVIAVLPHILDTGASGRNGYLEVVMKLADKYKKKMWGWLWAEGGAQMELETALGIGGFGYPAMAAINARKMKYALLKGSFSETGIHEFLRDLSMGRGSTSTVGDGAWPKITAVEPWDGKDGELPAEEEYDFSDVDLDDVFDKTEL
;
A
#
# COMPACT_ATOMS: atom_id res chain seq x y z
N MET A 1 -16.22 -3.88 -60.72
CA MET A 1 -15.62 -4.25 -59.42
C MET A 1 -14.47 -3.28 -59.17
N LEU A 2 -14.64 -2.28 -58.31
CA LEU A 2 -13.55 -1.40 -57.90
C LEU A 2 -12.86 -2.07 -56.71
N GLY A 3 -11.59 -2.42 -56.88
CA GLY A 3 -10.79 -3.10 -55.85
C GLY A 3 -10.60 -2.20 -54.64
N VAL A 4 -10.82 -2.76 -53.45
CA VAL A 4 -10.61 -2.09 -52.16
C VAL A 4 -9.11 -1.86 -52.00
N SER A 5 -8.68 -0.58 -51.95
CA SER A 5 -7.28 -0.21 -51.70
C SER A 5 -6.99 -0.31 -50.20
N GLY A 6 -6.42 -1.43 -49.76
CA GLY A 6 -5.83 -1.54 -48.42
C GLY A 6 -4.63 -0.59 -48.27
N PHE A 7 -4.39 -0.08 -47.05
CA PHE A 7 -3.22 0.76 -46.74
C PHE A 7 -1.90 -0.02 -46.82
N TYR A 8 -1.99 -1.34 -46.76
CA TYR A 8 -0.88 -2.27 -46.72
C TYR A 8 -0.97 -3.23 -47.91
N SER A 9 0.15 -3.85 -48.23
CA SER A 9 0.27 -4.75 -49.37
C SER A 9 1.22 -5.88 -49.02
N ALA A 10 1.20 -6.95 -49.82
CA ALA A 10 2.10 -8.09 -49.64
C ALA A 10 3.60 -7.74 -49.78
N MET A 11 3.95 -6.53 -50.25
CA MET A 11 5.33 -6.05 -50.32
C MET A 11 5.79 -5.36 -49.03
N ASP A 12 4.86 -5.01 -48.14
CA ASP A 12 5.16 -4.39 -46.85
C ASP A 12 5.46 -5.48 -45.80
N ASP A 13 6.25 -5.15 -44.77
CA ASP A 13 6.48 -6.03 -43.63
C ASP A 13 5.28 -6.09 -42.65
N VAL A 14 4.18 -5.42 -42.98
CA VAL A 14 2.93 -5.37 -42.20
C VAL A 14 2.04 -6.55 -42.58
N VAL A 15 1.65 -7.36 -41.61
CA VAL A 15 0.73 -8.49 -41.84
C VAL A 15 -0.70 -7.98 -41.86
N GLU A 16 -1.41 -8.16 -42.98
CA GLU A 16 -2.85 -7.89 -43.03
C GLU A 16 -3.63 -8.97 -42.29
N LEU A 17 -4.39 -8.54 -41.30
CA LEU A 17 -5.15 -9.40 -40.40
C LEU A 17 -6.65 -9.18 -40.60
N ASN A 18 -7.38 -10.28 -40.64
CA ASN A 18 -8.82 -10.33 -40.83
C ASN A 18 -9.42 -11.51 -40.03
N PRO A 19 -10.76 -11.63 -39.93
CA PRO A 19 -11.38 -12.68 -39.13
C PRO A 19 -10.96 -14.11 -39.48
N SER A 20 -10.53 -14.38 -40.72
CA SER A 20 -10.14 -15.72 -41.16
C SER A 20 -8.74 -16.14 -40.71
N ASN A 21 -7.82 -15.18 -40.50
CA ASN A 21 -6.43 -15.47 -40.14
C ASN A 21 -6.04 -15.01 -38.73
N PHE A 22 -6.79 -14.09 -38.11
CA PHE A 22 -6.40 -13.45 -36.84
C PHE A 22 -6.16 -14.47 -35.72
N ASN A 23 -7.04 -15.47 -35.60
CA ASN A 23 -6.89 -16.49 -34.56
C ASN A 23 -5.59 -17.31 -34.75
N LYS A 24 -5.32 -17.74 -35.97
CA LYS A 24 -4.12 -18.53 -36.30
C LYS A 24 -2.84 -17.72 -36.16
N GLU A 25 -2.82 -16.51 -36.71
CA GLU A 25 -1.62 -15.68 -36.78
C GLU A 25 -1.30 -15.00 -35.44
N VAL A 26 -2.32 -14.53 -34.72
CA VAL A 26 -2.15 -13.71 -33.51
C VAL A 26 -2.41 -14.52 -32.25
N ILE A 27 -3.62 -15.08 -32.11
CA ILE A 27 -4.07 -15.70 -30.85
C ILE A 27 -3.28 -16.96 -30.52
N GLN A 28 -3.00 -17.79 -31.52
CA GLN A 28 -2.22 -19.03 -31.37
C GLN A 28 -0.71 -18.81 -31.47
N SER A 29 -0.24 -17.57 -31.60
CA SER A 29 1.18 -17.27 -31.77
C SER A 29 1.85 -16.93 -30.44
N ASP A 30 3.05 -17.48 -30.25
CA ASP A 30 3.92 -17.15 -29.12
C ASP A 30 4.65 -15.80 -29.29
N SER A 31 4.61 -15.22 -30.49
CA SER A 31 5.25 -13.94 -30.79
C SER A 31 4.54 -12.77 -30.09
N LEU A 32 5.28 -11.72 -29.77
CA LEU A 32 4.70 -10.43 -29.42
C LEU A 32 4.12 -9.82 -30.70
N TRP A 33 2.89 -9.32 -30.63
CA TRP A 33 2.21 -8.70 -31.76
C TRP A 33 1.87 -7.24 -31.47
N LEU A 34 2.14 -6.37 -32.42
CA LEU A 34 1.71 -4.98 -32.42
C LEU A 34 0.71 -4.79 -33.55
N ILE A 35 -0.54 -4.44 -33.23
CA ILE A 35 -1.64 -4.41 -34.20
C ILE A 35 -2.30 -3.05 -34.22
N GLU A 36 -2.35 -2.45 -35.40
CA GLU A 36 -3.17 -1.26 -35.67
C GLU A 36 -4.57 -1.69 -36.13
N PHE A 37 -5.60 -1.15 -35.47
CA PHE A 37 -6.98 -1.18 -35.94
C PHE A 37 -7.30 0.17 -36.59
N TYR A 38 -7.59 0.13 -37.89
CA TYR A 38 -7.77 1.34 -38.71
C TYR A 38 -9.07 1.31 -39.51
N ALA A 39 -9.35 2.44 -40.17
CA ALA A 39 -10.39 2.57 -41.17
C ALA A 39 -9.85 3.33 -42.40
N PRO A 40 -10.17 2.95 -43.65
CA PRO A 40 -9.61 3.61 -44.83
C PRO A 40 -9.94 5.10 -44.96
N TRP A 41 -11.09 5.52 -44.44
CA TRP A 41 -11.55 6.92 -44.46
C TRP A 41 -10.94 7.80 -43.36
N CYS A 42 -10.19 7.23 -42.42
CA CYS A 42 -9.64 7.94 -41.26
C CYS A 42 -8.33 8.66 -41.61
N GLY A 43 -8.33 9.99 -41.58
CA GLY A 43 -7.15 10.81 -41.90
C GLY A 43 -5.94 10.55 -40.98
N HIS A 44 -6.16 10.35 -39.67
CA HIS A 44 -5.09 9.99 -38.75
C HIS A 44 -4.46 8.63 -39.05
N CYS A 45 -5.25 7.70 -39.60
CA CYS A 45 -4.80 6.38 -40.00
C CYS A 45 -3.92 6.46 -41.26
N GLN A 46 -4.33 7.29 -42.22
CA GLN A 46 -3.55 7.59 -43.43
C GLN A 46 -2.19 8.24 -43.08
N SER A 47 -2.17 9.17 -42.11
CA SER A 47 -0.92 9.79 -41.64
C SER A 47 0.01 8.79 -40.94
N LEU A 48 -0.54 7.78 -40.25
CA LEU A 48 0.23 6.76 -39.54
C LEU A 48 0.85 5.73 -40.49
N THR A 49 0.27 5.48 -41.66
CA THR A 49 0.67 4.41 -42.59
C THR A 49 2.17 4.39 -42.89
N ALA A 50 2.78 5.55 -43.17
CA ALA A 50 4.21 5.62 -43.52
C ALA A 50 5.11 5.22 -42.34
N ASP A 51 4.76 5.64 -41.12
CA ASP A 51 5.51 5.29 -39.92
C ASP A 51 5.22 3.85 -39.49
N TRP A 52 4.00 3.35 -39.68
CA TRP A 52 3.64 1.95 -39.40
C TRP A 52 4.46 0.96 -40.23
N LYS A 53 4.65 1.27 -41.53
CA LYS A 53 5.53 0.49 -42.42
C LYS A 53 6.98 0.49 -41.93
N LYS A 54 7.51 1.64 -41.52
CA LYS A 54 8.87 1.72 -40.92
C LYS A 54 8.98 0.91 -39.64
N VAL A 55 7.97 0.96 -38.77
CA VAL A 55 7.92 0.18 -37.52
C VAL A 55 7.96 -1.32 -37.84
N ALA A 56 7.15 -1.77 -38.81
CA ALA A 56 7.15 -3.17 -39.24
C ALA A 56 8.51 -3.64 -39.76
N THR A 57 9.16 -2.83 -40.60
CA THR A 57 10.51 -3.14 -41.10
C THR A 57 11.56 -3.12 -39.98
N ALA A 58 11.52 -2.14 -39.08
CA ALA A 58 12.49 -2.01 -37.98
C ALA A 58 12.37 -3.14 -36.94
N LEU A 59 11.16 -3.63 -36.68
CA LEU A 59 10.89 -4.69 -35.71
C LEU A 59 10.89 -6.09 -36.32
N LYS A 60 11.20 -6.22 -37.62
CA LYS A 60 11.19 -7.48 -38.35
C LYS A 60 12.06 -8.53 -37.64
N GLY A 61 11.43 -9.67 -37.33
CA GLY A 61 12.08 -10.77 -36.62
C GLY A 61 12.11 -10.64 -35.09
N VAL A 62 11.70 -9.49 -34.53
CA VAL A 62 11.66 -9.25 -33.08
C VAL A 62 10.21 -9.17 -32.58
N VAL A 63 9.38 -8.36 -33.24
CA VAL A 63 7.94 -8.20 -32.94
C VAL A 63 7.18 -8.26 -34.25
N LYS A 64 6.08 -9.02 -34.28
CA LYS A 64 5.22 -9.08 -35.47
C LYS A 64 4.32 -7.85 -35.50
N VAL A 65 4.26 -7.18 -36.63
CA VAL A 65 3.44 -5.97 -36.82
C VAL A 65 2.32 -6.29 -37.79
N GLY A 66 1.08 -6.00 -37.38
CA GLY A 66 -0.12 -6.28 -38.17
C GLY A 66 -1.06 -5.09 -38.27
N ALA A 67 -2.00 -5.19 -39.18
CA ALA A 67 -3.05 -4.20 -39.36
C ALA A 67 -4.40 -4.87 -39.62
N VAL A 68 -5.46 -4.34 -39.01
CA VAL A 68 -6.84 -4.79 -39.18
C VAL A 68 -7.67 -3.61 -39.67
N ASP A 69 -8.31 -3.76 -40.83
CA ASP A 69 -9.39 -2.86 -41.24
C ASP A 69 -10.63 -3.17 -40.38
N ALA A 70 -10.81 -2.39 -39.33
CA ALA A 70 -11.88 -2.56 -38.37
C ALA A 70 -13.19 -1.87 -38.82
N ASP A 71 -13.16 -1.07 -39.89
CA ASP A 71 -14.38 -0.59 -40.54
C ASP A 71 -15.02 -1.68 -41.39
N GLN A 72 -14.19 -2.46 -42.11
CA GLN A 72 -14.62 -3.66 -42.83
C GLN A 72 -14.93 -4.82 -41.87
N HIS A 73 -14.11 -5.02 -40.83
CA HIS A 73 -14.21 -6.14 -39.89
C HIS A 73 -14.64 -5.70 -38.48
N LYS A 74 -15.81 -5.06 -38.40
CA LYS A 74 -16.35 -4.47 -37.16
C LYS A 74 -16.44 -5.44 -35.99
N SER A 75 -16.75 -6.71 -36.23
CA SER A 75 -16.83 -7.74 -35.18
C SER A 75 -15.47 -7.97 -34.50
N LEU A 76 -14.39 -8.01 -35.30
CA LEU A 76 -13.03 -8.19 -34.80
C LEU A 76 -12.54 -6.95 -34.05
N GLY A 77 -12.86 -5.74 -34.54
CA GLY A 77 -12.59 -4.51 -33.79
C GLY A 77 -13.37 -4.43 -32.46
N SER A 78 -14.65 -4.81 -32.49
CA SER A 78 -15.51 -4.81 -31.30
C SER A 78 -15.06 -5.82 -30.25
N GLN A 79 -14.58 -6.99 -30.67
CA GLN A 79 -14.03 -8.02 -29.78
C GLN A 79 -12.91 -7.48 -28.88
N PHE A 80 -12.11 -6.55 -29.38
CA PHE A 80 -11.01 -5.92 -28.64
C PHE A 80 -11.36 -4.51 -28.15
N ASN A 81 -12.64 -4.15 -28.09
CA ASN A 81 -13.12 -2.86 -27.58
C ASN A 81 -12.51 -1.66 -28.32
N VAL A 82 -12.34 -1.76 -29.64
CA VAL A 82 -11.88 -0.64 -30.48
C VAL A 82 -13.04 0.34 -30.67
N ARG A 83 -12.89 1.56 -30.15
CA ARG A 83 -13.92 2.61 -30.15
C ARG A 83 -13.63 3.77 -31.10
N GLY A 84 -12.46 3.79 -31.70
CA GLY A 84 -12.01 4.86 -32.60
C GLY A 84 -10.75 4.45 -33.35
N PHE A 85 -10.38 5.26 -34.35
CA PHE A 85 -9.27 4.94 -35.26
C PHE A 85 -8.24 6.10 -35.34
N PRO A 86 -6.94 5.79 -35.48
CA PRO A 86 -6.36 4.45 -35.30
C PRO A 86 -6.29 4.11 -33.81
N THR A 87 -6.48 2.83 -33.49
CA THR A 87 -6.20 2.25 -32.16
C THR A 87 -5.09 1.24 -32.31
N ILE A 88 -4.03 1.38 -31.53
CA ILE A 88 -2.89 0.45 -31.54
C ILE A 88 -2.95 -0.41 -30.29
N LYS A 89 -2.80 -1.72 -30.45
CA LYS A 89 -2.80 -2.68 -29.34
C LYS A 89 -1.57 -3.57 -29.35
N VAL A 90 -1.05 -3.85 -28.17
CA VAL A 90 0.05 -4.78 -27.93
C VAL A 90 -0.51 -6.10 -27.42
N PHE A 91 -0.29 -7.16 -28.18
CA PHE A 91 -0.72 -8.52 -27.90
C PHE A 91 0.46 -9.31 -27.31
N GLY A 92 0.56 -9.27 -25.99
CA GLY A 92 1.61 -9.91 -25.17
C GLY A 92 1.48 -11.42 -25.04
N ALA A 93 1.94 -11.97 -23.91
CA ALA A 93 1.84 -13.41 -23.64
C ALA A 93 0.37 -13.89 -23.57
N ASN A 94 -0.50 -13.12 -22.91
CA ASN A 94 -1.94 -13.37 -22.92
C ASN A 94 -2.60 -12.63 -24.08
N LYS A 95 -2.85 -13.35 -25.18
CA LYS A 95 -3.46 -12.79 -26.40
C LYS A 95 -4.92 -12.34 -26.24
N ASN A 96 -5.60 -12.77 -25.17
CA ASN A 96 -6.99 -12.42 -24.91
C ASN A 96 -7.16 -11.10 -24.14
N LYS A 97 -6.08 -10.56 -23.56
CA LYS A 97 -6.07 -9.27 -22.84
C LYS A 97 -5.01 -8.34 -23.44
N PRO A 98 -5.17 -7.88 -24.69
CA PRO A 98 -4.23 -6.95 -25.30
C PRO A 98 -4.29 -5.57 -24.63
N GLU A 99 -3.15 -4.92 -24.55
CA GLU A 99 -3.00 -3.60 -23.94
C GLU A 99 -3.04 -2.49 -25.00
N ASP A 100 -3.62 -1.33 -24.67
CA ASP A 100 -3.62 -0.18 -25.57
C ASP A 100 -2.26 0.52 -25.55
N TYR A 101 -1.71 0.76 -26.74
CA TYR A 101 -0.55 1.64 -26.87
C TYR A 101 -1.01 3.10 -26.91
N GLN A 102 -0.63 3.85 -25.88
CA GLN A 102 -0.99 5.27 -25.70
C GLN A 102 0.18 6.23 -25.96
N GLY A 103 1.32 5.72 -26.46
CA GLY A 103 2.51 6.52 -26.73
C GLY A 103 2.41 7.35 -28.01
N GLY A 104 3.51 8.04 -28.33
CA GLY A 104 3.61 8.85 -29.55
C GLY A 104 3.43 8.02 -30.82
N ARG A 105 2.72 8.56 -31.81
CA ARG A 105 2.33 7.84 -33.05
C ARG A 105 3.31 8.04 -34.21
N ASN A 106 4.59 8.24 -33.90
CA ASN A 106 5.67 8.26 -34.89
C ASN A 106 6.53 7.01 -34.75
N SER A 107 7.30 6.67 -35.79
CA SER A 107 8.03 5.39 -35.83
C SER A 107 8.98 5.19 -34.65
N GLN A 108 9.69 6.24 -34.21
CA GLN A 108 10.64 6.14 -33.11
C GLN A 108 9.94 5.86 -31.78
N ALA A 109 8.90 6.64 -31.46
CA ALA A 109 8.15 6.48 -30.21
C ALA A 109 7.45 5.12 -30.11
N ILE A 110 6.95 4.59 -31.23
CA ILE A 110 6.31 3.27 -31.29
C ILE A 110 7.36 2.18 -31.05
N VAL A 111 8.51 2.24 -31.74
CA VAL A 111 9.61 1.27 -31.54
C VAL A 111 10.09 1.29 -30.10
N ASP A 112 10.34 2.46 -29.52
CA ASP A 112 10.84 2.58 -28.15
C ASP A 112 9.85 2.03 -27.11
N GLY A 113 8.57 2.36 -27.25
CA GLY A 113 7.53 1.86 -26.34
C GLY A 113 7.36 0.34 -26.40
N VAL A 114 7.41 -0.23 -27.60
CA VAL A 114 7.32 -1.69 -27.80
C VAL A 114 8.57 -2.40 -27.30
N MET A 115 9.77 -1.84 -27.51
CA MET A 115 11.02 -2.41 -27.02
C MET A 115 11.09 -2.39 -25.49
N ASN A 116 10.54 -1.37 -24.83
CA ASN A 116 10.43 -1.35 -23.37
C ASN A 116 9.46 -2.42 -22.86
N THR A 117 8.32 -2.60 -23.55
CA THR A 117 7.38 -3.69 -23.25
C THR A 117 8.05 -5.05 -23.40
N LEU A 118 8.78 -5.27 -24.49
CA LEU A 118 9.52 -6.51 -24.74
C LEU A 118 10.58 -6.77 -23.66
N ARG A 119 11.35 -5.74 -23.26
CA ARG A 119 12.32 -5.86 -22.16
C ARG A 119 11.65 -6.26 -20.85
N SER A 120 10.49 -5.69 -20.54
CA SER A 120 9.71 -6.07 -19.36
C SER A 120 9.28 -7.53 -19.40
N LEU A 121 8.71 -7.97 -20.53
CA LEU A 121 8.27 -9.36 -20.73
C LEU A 121 9.43 -10.35 -20.64
N VAL A 122 10.61 -10.01 -21.17
CA VAL A 122 11.81 -10.83 -21.04
C VAL A 122 12.28 -10.90 -19.59
N LYS A 123 12.28 -9.78 -18.86
CA LYS A 123 12.63 -9.74 -17.43
C LYS A 123 11.66 -10.57 -16.58
N GLU A 124 10.36 -10.51 -16.87
CA GLU A 124 9.33 -11.32 -16.22
C GLU A 124 9.59 -12.82 -16.44
N ARG A 125 9.82 -13.24 -17.69
CA ARG A 125 10.13 -14.64 -18.02
C ARG A 125 11.42 -15.14 -17.39
N LEU A 126 12.46 -14.32 -17.35
CA LEU A 126 13.73 -14.65 -16.68
C LEU A 126 13.57 -14.79 -15.16
N SER A 127 12.60 -14.10 -14.57
CA SER A 127 12.28 -14.20 -13.14
C SER A 127 11.41 -15.40 -12.76
N GLY A 128 11.03 -16.26 -13.72
CA GLY A 128 10.39 -17.54 -13.46
C GLY A 128 8.91 -17.48 -13.06
N LYS A 129 8.24 -16.33 -13.17
CA LYS A 129 6.80 -16.21 -12.96
C LYS A 129 6.05 -16.40 -14.29
N SER A 130 5.38 -17.54 -14.45
CA SER A 130 4.33 -17.69 -15.45
C SER A 130 3.05 -17.03 -14.93
N GLY A 131 2.52 -16.06 -15.66
CA GLY A 131 1.12 -15.64 -15.57
C GLY A 131 0.84 -14.30 -14.88
N GLY A 132 1.10 -13.20 -15.59
CA GLY A 132 0.16 -12.10 -15.85
C GLY A 132 -0.50 -11.38 -14.67
N SER A 133 0.00 -10.17 -14.36
CA SER A 133 -0.82 -8.97 -14.11
C SER A 133 0.06 -7.74 -13.86
N ASP A 134 -0.15 -6.71 -14.69
CA ASP A 134 -0.33 -5.31 -14.29
C ASP A 134 0.75 -4.67 -13.39
N HIS A 135 1.67 -3.92 -14.00
CA HIS A 135 2.64 -3.09 -13.29
C HIS A 135 2.02 -1.85 -12.60
N SER A 136 0.70 -1.72 -12.51
CA SER A 136 0.04 -0.71 -11.67
C SER A 136 -0.46 -1.23 -10.31
N ARG A 137 -0.39 -2.55 -10.03
CA ARG A 137 -0.90 -3.14 -8.76
C ARG A 137 0.02 -4.21 -8.18
N GLN A 138 1.34 -4.00 -8.12
CA GLN A 138 2.25 -5.03 -7.62
C GLN A 138 1.90 -5.54 -6.21
N ASP A 139 1.32 -4.68 -5.36
CA ASP A 139 0.96 -5.02 -3.98
C ASP A 139 -0.51 -4.72 -3.61
N VAL A 140 -1.30 -4.14 -4.53
CA VAL A 140 -2.75 -3.99 -4.33
C VAL A 140 -3.42 -5.32 -4.65
N VAL A 141 -4.10 -5.89 -3.67
CA VAL A 141 -4.75 -7.19 -3.82
C VAL A 141 -6.12 -7.00 -4.45
N GLU A 142 -6.36 -7.67 -5.56
CA GLU A 142 -7.71 -7.73 -6.14
C GLU A 142 -8.62 -8.60 -5.27
N LEU A 143 -9.67 -7.97 -4.75
CA LEU A 143 -10.66 -8.60 -3.90
C LEU A 143 -11.97 -8.76 -4.67
N THR A 144 -12.56 -9.94 -4.51
CA THR A 144 -13.75 -10.40 -5.24
C THR A 144 -14.73 -10.99 -4.24
N ASP A 145 -15.99 -11.19 -4.66
CA ASP A 145 -17.00 -11.86 -3.82
C ASP A 145 -16.52 -13.24 -3.32
N ASP A 146 -15.70 -13.95 -4.09
CA ASP A 146 -15.25 -15.31 -3.78
C ASP A 146 -14.06 -15.36 -2.80
N ASN A 147 -13.24 -14.31 -2.76
CA ASN A 147 -12.00 -14.31 -1.97
C ASN A 147 -12.02 -13.37 -0.76
N PHE A 148 -13.00 -12.46 -0.68
CA PHE A 148 -13.03 -11.39 0.32
C PHE A 148 -13.03 -11.95 1.74
N ASP A 149 -13.99 -12.82 2.07
CA ASP A 149 -14.13 -13.33 3.44
C ASP A 149 -12.87 -14.08 3.89
N LYS A 150 -12.31 -14.93 3.02
CA LYS A 150 -11.11 -15.69 3.32
C LYS A 150 -9.86 -14.82 3.52
N LEU A 151 -9.72 -13.75 2.75
CA LEU A 151 -8.50 -12.92 2.78
C LEU A 151 -8.60 -11.79 3.81
N VAL A 152 -9.78 -11.19 3.94
CA VAL A 152 -10.02 -9.97 4.72
C VAL A 152 -10.57 -10.30 6.10
N LEU A 153 -11.54 -11.20 6.21
CA LEU A 153 -12.22 -11.49 7.49
C LEU A 153 -11.54 -12.62 8.27
N ASP A 154 -11.18 -13.70 7.59
CA ASP A 154 -10.52 -14.87 8.21
C ASP A 154 -9.00 -14.68 8.34
N GLY A 155 -8.44 -13.70 7.63
CA GLY A 155 -7.02 -13.37 7.63
C GLY A 155 -6.54 -12.76 8.94
N ASP A 156 -5.21 -12.73 9.11
CA ASP A 156 -4.54 -12.14 10.28
C ASP A 156 -3.96 -10.73 10.01
N SER A 157 -4.26 -10.15 8.86
CA SER A 157 -3.84 -8.81 8.46
C SER A 157 -4.98 -7.82 8.61
N ALA A 158 -4.69 -6.57 8.97
CA ALA A 158 -5.64 -5.48 8.82
C ALA A 158 -5.68 -5.04 7.34
N TRP A 159 -6.82 -4.52 6.90
CA TRP A 159 -7.02 -4.17 5.49
C TRP A 159 -7.59 -2.77 5.34
N LEU A 160 -7.06 -2.03 4.37
CA LEU A 160 -7.79 -0.93 3.75
C LEU A 160 -8.27 -1.42 2.39
N VAL A 161 -9.56 -1.31 2.11
CA VAL A 161 -10.15 -1.77 0.86
C VAL A 161 -10.82 -0.59 0.15
N GLU A 162 -10.36 -0.34 -1.08
CA GLU A 162 -11.02 0.58 -2.00
C GLU A 162 -12.13 -0.16 -2.77
N PHE A 163 -13.34 0.37 -2.71
CA PHE A 163 -14.44 0.00 -3.59
C PHE A 163 -14.53 1.04 -4.71
N PHE A 164 -14.27 0.61 -5.94
CA PHE A 164 -14.12 1.49 -7.10
C PHE A 164 -15.00 1.09 -8.27
N ALA A 165 -15.09 1.97 -9.27
CA ALA A 165 -15.67 1.69 -10.58
C ALA A 165 -14.69 2.10 -11.68
N PRO A 166 -14.44 1.28 -12.72
CA PRO A 166 -13.41 1.53 -13.74
C PRO A 166 -13.59 2.83 -14.55
N TRP A 167 -14.82 3.34 -14.60
CA TRP A 167 -15.17 4.55 -15.32
C TRP A 167 -15.16 5.81 -14.45
N CYS A 168 -15.03 5.68 -13.12
CA CYS A 168 -15.06 6.81 -12.20
C CYS A 168 -13.77 7.63 -12.28
N GLY A 169 -13.91 8.94 -12.54
CA GLY A 169 -12.76 9.86 -12.63
C GLY A 169 -11.96 9.95 -11.33
N HIS A 170 -12.63 10.03 -10.18
CA HIS A 170 -11.97 10.10 -8.87
C HIS A 170 -11.22 8.80 -8.52
N CYS A 171 -11.72 7.64 -8.94
CA CYS A 171 -11.02 6.36 -8.77
C CYS A 171 -9.74 6.31 -9.62
N LYS A 172 -9.80 6.78 -10.87
CA LYS A 172 -8.61 6.86 -11.74
C LYS A 172 -7.52 7.78 -11.18
N THR A 173 -7.92 8.86 -10.48
CA THR A 173 -6.97 9.74 -9.80
C THR A 173 -6.37 9.07 -8.56
N LEU A 174 -7.15 8.28 -7.82
CA LEU A 174 -6.69 7.57 -6.62
C LEU A 174 -5.79 6.37 -6.94
N GLU A 175 -6.04 5.66 -8.03
CA GLU A 175 -5.33 4.45 -8.44
C GLU A 175 -3.78 4.52 -8.33
N PRO A 176 -3.08 5.54 -8.88
CA PRO A 176 -1.63 5.62 -8.74
C PRO A 176 -1.17 5.85 -7.29
N GLU A 177 -1.90 6.65 -6.51
CA GLU A 177 -1.60 6.91 -5.10
C GLU A 177 -1.84 5.65 -4.25
N TRP A 178 -2.93 4.93 -4.52
CA TRP A 178 -3.31 3.68 -3.85
C TRP A 178 -2.30 2.57 -4.12
N ALA A 179 -1.87 2.43 -5.37
CA ALA A 179 -0.83 1.47 -5.76
C ALA A 179 0.50 1.74 -5.09
N ALA A 180 0.96 2.99 -5.11
CA ALA A 180 2.22 3.39 -4.48
C ALA A 180 2.17 3.26 -2.95
N ALA A 181 1.00 3.52 -2.33
CA ALA A 181 0.79 3.30 -0.91
C ALA A 181 0.82 1.79 -0.59
N ALA A 182 0.18 0.95 -1.40
CA ALA A 182 0.12 -0.49 -1.18
C ALA A 182 1.52 -1.11 -1.12
N SER A 183 2.40 -0.74 -2.06
CA SER A 183 3.79 -1.22 -2.06
C SER A 183 4.56 -0.77 -0.82
N ALA A 184 4.44 0.52 -0.46
CA ALA A 184 5.12 1.05 0.72
C ALA A 184 4.61 0.39 2.03
N VAL A 185 3.31 0.19 2.16
CA VAL A 185 2.68 -0.43 3.33
C VAL A 185 3.03 -1.91 3.41
N GLN A 186 2.96 -2.63 2.29
CA GLN A 186 3.34 -4.04 2.23
C GLN A 186 4.81 -4.23 2.66
N GLU A 187 5.71 -3.37 2.21
CA GLU A 187 7.14 -3.38 2.59
C GLU A 187 7.34 -3.05 4.07
N GLN A 188 6.75 -1.95 4.56
CA GLN A 188 6.96 -1.46 5.93
C GLN A 188 6.29 -2.33 6.99
N THR A 189 5.10 -2.86 6.70
CA THR A 189 4.35 -3.71 7.65
C THR A 189 4.61 -5.20 7.45
N LYS A 190 5.39 -5.57 6.44
CA LYS A 190 5.62 -6.96 6.02
C LYS A 190 4.32 -7.74 5.80
N GLY A 191 3.32 -7.08 5.21
CA GLY A 191 2.01 -7.64 4.89
C GLY A 191 1.05 -7.78 6.08
N LYS A 192 1.35 -7.17 7.23
CA LYS A 192 0.45 -7.10 8.39
C LYS A 192 -0.68 -6.10 8.20
N VAL A 193 -0.46 -5.07 7.38
CA VAL A 193 -1.51 -4.24 6.82
C VAL A 193 -1.45 -4.37 5.31
N ARG A 194 -2.61 -4.48 4.67
CA ARG A 194 -2.71 -4.71 3.22
C ARG A 194 -3.72 -3.79 2.60
N LEU A 195 -3.47 -3.39 1.36
CA LEU A 195 -4.41 -2.62 0.57
C LEU A 195 -5.06 -3.54 -0.45
N GLY A 196 -6.39 -3.52 -0.47
CA GLY A 196 -7.22 -4.26 -1.41
C GLY A 196 -8.01 -3.32 -2.31
N ALA A 197 -8.44 -3.84 -3.46
CA ALA A 197 -9.35 -3.14 -4.36
C ALA A 197 -10.47 -4.09 -4.81
N VAL A 198 -11.71 -3.62 -4.76
CA VAL A 198 -12.91 -4.30 -5.22
C VAL A 198 -13.53 -3.48 -6.34
N ASP A 199 -13.67 -4.06 -7.53
CA ASP A 199 -14.52 -3.48 -8.56
C ASP A 199 -15.99 -3.70 -8.18
N ALA A 200 -16.61 -2.66 -7.62
CA ALA A 200 -17.98 -2.70 -7.14
C ALA A 200 -19.02 -2.75 -8.26
N THR A 201 -18.62 -2.54 -9.52
CA THR A 201 -19.50 -2.72 -10.68
C THR A 201 -19.69 -4.18 -11.05
N VAL A 202 -18.72 -5.02 -10.68
CA VAL A 202 -18.72 -6.48 -10.91
C VAL A 202 -19.10 -7.22 -9.63
N HIS A 203 -18.49 -6.87 -8.50
CA HIS A 203 -18.63 -7.58 -7.22
C HIS A 203 -19.68 -6.91 -6.32
N GLN A 204 -20.94 -7.06 -6.71
CA GLN A 204 -22.06 -6.41 -6.01
C GLN A 204 -22.40 -7.06 -4.66
N GLY A 205 -22.03 -8.32 -4.43
CA GLY A 205 -22.34 -9.02 -3.18
C GLY A 205 -21.64 -8.37 -1.99
N VAL A 206 -20.32 -8.29 -2.06
CA VAL A 206 -19.47 -7.64 -1.05
C VAL A 206 -19.76 -6.14 -0.95
N SER A 207 -19.98 -5.47 -2.08
CA SER A 207 -20.26 -4.02 -2.11
C SER A 207 -21.61 -3.70 -1.44
N GLY A 208 -22.63 -4.51 -1.70
CA GLY A 208 -23.94 -4.40 -1.07
C GLY A 208 -23.89 -4.72 0.43
N ARG A 209 -23.16 -5.77 0.82
CA ARG A 209 -22.97 -6.18 2.24
C ARG A 209 -22.45 -5.05 3.10
N TYR A 210 -21.52 -4.25 2.58
CA TYR A 210 -20.93 -3.13 3.31
C TYR A 210 -21.52 -1.76 2.95
N GLY A 211 -22.67 -1.73 2.26
CA GLY A 211 -23.42 -0.51 2.02
C GLY A 211 -22.71 0.54 1.16
N VAL A 212 -21.91 0.11 0.19
CA VAL A 212 -21.21 1.01 -0.74
C VAL A 212 -22.23 1.70 -1.66
N ARG A 213 -22.33 3.03 -1.57
CA ARG A 213 -23.30 3.85 -2.33
C ARG A 213 -22.68 4.80 -3.35
N GLY A 214 -21.35 4.95 -3.34
CA GLY A 214 -20.62 5.86 -4.21
C GLY A 214 -19.15 5.46 -4.34
N PHE A 215 -18.44 6.08 -5.29
CA PHE A 215 -17.06 5.71 -5.60
C PHE A 215 -16.12 6.93 -5.66
N PRO A 216 -14.86 6.80 -5.23
CA PRO A 216 -14.34 5.68 -4.45
C PRO A 216 -14.89 5.72 -3.00
N THR A 217 -15.17 4.55 -2.44
CA THR A 217 -15.41 4.37 -1.00
C THR A 217 -14.27 3.53 -0.45
N ILE A 218 -13.66 3.94 0.65
CA ILE A 218 -12.56 3.21 1.28
C ILE A 218 -13.02 2.79 2.68
N LYS A 219 -12.83 1.51 3.00
CA LYS A 219 -13.19 0.94 4.31
C LYS A 219 -12.01 0.22 4.92
N ILE A 220 -11.97 0.22 6.24
CA ILE A 220 -10.96 -0.44 7.06
C ILE A 220 -11.58 -1.69 7.67
N PHE A 221 -10.86 -2.80 7.61
CA PHE A 221 -11.27 -4.08 8.17
C PHE A 221 -10.21 -4.59 9.14
N ARG A 222 -10.66 -4.94 10.35
CA ARG A 222 -9.87 -5.56 11.42
C ARG A 222 -10.54 -6.85 11.86
N LYS A 223 -9.74 -7.83 12.25
CA LYS A 223 -10.25 -9.16 12.61
C LYS A 223 -11.11 -9.08 13.87
N GLY A 224 -12.38 -9.47 13.74
CA GLY A 224 -13.33 -9.49 14.86
C GLY A 224 -13.94 -8.14 15.22
N GLU A 225 -13.73 -7.11 14.39
CA GLU A 225 -14.31 -5.78 14.57
C GLU A 225 -15.24 -5.43 13.40
N GLU A 226 -16.15 -4.48 13.64
CA GLU A 226 -17.01 -3.94 12.58
C GLU A 226 -16.20 -3.07 11.61
N PRO A 227 -16.49 -3.10 10.30
CA PRO A 227 -15.79 -2.27 9.32
C PRO A 227 -15.97 -0.77 9.57
N GLU A 228 -14.89 -0.01 9.43
CA GLU A 228 -14.85 1.44 9.65
C GLU A 228 -14.71 2.19 8.32
N ASP A 229 -15.36 3.34 8.17
CA ASP A 229 -15.20 4.20 7.01
C ASP A 229 -13.92 5.03 7.09
N TYR A 230 -13.12 5.02 6.04
CA TYR A 230 -11.93 5.87 5.96
C TYR A 230 -12.30 7.32 5.63
N GLN A 231 -11.99 8.25 6.55
CA GLN A 231 -12.27 9.68 6.41
C GLN A 231 -11.00 10.53 6.13
N GLY A 232 -9.84 9.89 5.96
CA GLY A 232 -8.57 10.58 5.73
C GLY A 232 -8.38 11.10 4.30
N GLY A 233 -7.27 11.80 4.08
CA GLY A 233 -6.88 12.32 2.76
C GLY A 233 -6.60 11.21 1.76
N ARG A 234 -6.75 11.49 0.46
CA ARG A 234 -6.61 10.48 -0.62
C ARG A 234 -5.24 10.51 -1.29
N THR A 235 -4.25 11.11 -0.65
CA THR A 235 -2.86 11.11 -1.14
C THR A 235 -2.14 9.86 -0.65
N ARG A 236 -1.09 9.45 -1.36
CA ARG A 236 -0.23 8.32 -0.95
C ARG A 236 0.25 8.48 0.49
N ALA A 237 0.65 9.68 0.90
CA ALA A 237 1.16 9.94 2.23
C ALA A 237 0.09 9.68 3.30
N ASP A 238 -1.12 10.22 3.13
CA ASP A 238 -2.23 10.05 4.07
C ASP A 238 -2.66 8.58 4.21
N ILE A 239 -2.65 7.84 3.10
CA ILE A 239 -3.01 6.43 3.06
C ILE A 239 -1.93 5.59 3.76
N ILE A 240 -0.64 5.88 3.51
CA ILE A 240 0.46 5.21 4.21
C ILE A 240 0.37 5.48 5.70
N THR A 241 0.20 6.74 6.13
CA THR A 241 0.09 7.10 7.54
C THR A 241 -1.03 6.32 8.22
N ARG A 242 -2.25 6.35 7.67
CA ARG A 242 -3.36 5.59 8.28
C ARG A 242 -3.09 4.09 8.31
N ALA A 243 -2.49 3.53 7.26
CA ALA A 243 -2.14 2.11 7.23
C ALA A 243 -1.06 1.74 8.25
N LEU A 244 -0.12 2.65 8.53
CA LEU A 244 0.85 2.48 9.60
C LEU A 244 0.18 2.64 10.97
N ASP A 245 -0.82 3.52 11.14
CA ASP A 245 -1.59 3.61 12.39
C ASP A 245 -2.30 2.29 12.70
N LEU A 246 -2.94 1.68 11.70
CA LEU A 246 -3.55 0.34 11.84
C LEU A 246 -2.52 -0.76 12.15
N PHE A 247 -1.26 -0.53 11.81
CA PHE A 247 -0.17 -1.40 12.19
C PHE A 247 0.33 -1.10 13.63
N THR A 248 0.35 0.18 14.02
CA THR A 248 0.87 0.67 15.30
C THR A 248 -0.17 0.74 16.41
N ASP A 249 -1.44 0.40 16.17
CA ASP A 249 -2.55 0.16 17.14
C ASP A 249 -2.21 -0.84 18.27
N ASN A 250 -0.96 -1.32 18.32
CA ASN A 250 -0.27 -1.75 19.53
C ASN A 250 0.14 -0.58 20.47
N ILE A 251 -0.42 0.63 20.30
CA ILE A 251 -0.33 1.68 21.32
C ILE A 251 -0.93 1.12 22.60
N LEU A 252 -0.22 1.32 23.70
CA LEU A 252 -0.64 0.86 25.02
C LEU A 252 -1.91 1.60 25.44
N SER A 253 -3.01 0.85 25.47
CA SER A 253 -4.32 1.23 25.97
C SER A 253 -4.79 0.14 26.94
N GLU A 254 -5.87 0.39 27.65
CA GLU A 254 -6.41 -0.60 28.60
C GLU A 254 -6.76 -1.93 27.89
N ASP A 255 -7.28 -1.85 26.66
CA ASP A 255 -7.70 -3.03 25.89
C ASP A 255 -6.54 -3.75 25.20
N THR A 256 -5.52 -3.02 24.73
CA THR A 256 -4.32 -3.66 24.18
C THR A 256 -3.48 -4.31 25.29
N LEU A 257 -3.49 -3.75 26.50
CA LEU A 257 -2.86 -4.39 27.67
C LEU A 257 -3.54 -5.72 28.03
N LYS A 258 -4.88 -5.78 28.07
CA LYS A 258 -5.62 -7.04 28.33
C LYS A 258 -5.24 -8.13 27.33
N THR A 259 -5.09 -7.76 26.07
CA THR A 259 -4.64 -8.68 25.01
C THR A 259 -3.20 -9.16 25.25
N CYS A 260 -2.32 -8.27 25.69
CA CYS A 260 -0.92 -8.60 25.98
C CYS A 260 -0.74 -9.50 27.21
N VAL A 261 -1.60 -9.37 28.22
CA VAL A 261 -1.61 -10.21 29.44
C VAL A 261 -1.86 -11.70 29.13
N ASN A 262 -2.56 -12.01 28.03
CA ASN A 262 -2.81 -13.39 27.61
C ASN A 262 -1.59 -14.08 26.98
N SER A 263 -0.61 -13.29 26.52
CA SER A 263 0.63 -13.78 25.91
C SER A 263 1.61 -14.35 26.94
N GLN A 264 2.56 -15.17 26.48
CA GLN A 264 3.62 -15.71 27.35
C GLN A 264 4.56 -14.60 27.87
N LEU A 265 4.80 -13.60 27.02
CA LEU A 265 5.62 -12.43 27.29
C LEU A 265 4.98 -11.24 26.57
N CYS A 266 4.98 -10.10 27.25
CA CYS A 266 4.51 -8.81 26.75
C CYS A 266 5.71 -7.85 26.70
N VAL A 267 6.15 -7.46 25.51
CA VAL A 267 7.25 -6.51 25.31
C VAL A 267 6.67 -5.13 25.15
N ILE A 268 7.01 -4.21 26.04
CA ILE A 268 6.53 -2.82 26.05
C ILE A 268 7.71 -1.90 25.78
N ALA A 269 7.62 -1.12 24.71
CA ALA A 269 8.56 -0.04 24.42
C ALA A 269 7.99 1.31 24.89
N VAL A 270 8.77 2.11 25.59
CA VAL A 270 8.41 3.48 25.95
C VAL A 270 9.33 4.42 25.19
N LEU A 271 8.77 5.14 24.23
CA LEU A 271 9.50 5.96 23.27
C LEU A 271 9.57 7.41 23.74
N PRO A 272 10.58 8.21 23.30
CA PRO A 272 10.63 9.63 23.62
C PRO A 272 9.36 10.37 23.20
N HIS A 273 9.12 11.51 23.86
CA HIS A 273 8.00 12.38 23.55
C HIS A 273 8.10 12.86 22.09
N ILE A 274 6.96 13.10 21.44
CA ILE A 274 6.96 13.47 20.01
C ILE A 274 7.72 14.78 19.76
N LEU A 275 7.68 15.72 20.72
CA LEU A 275 8.42 16.98 20.65
C LEU A 275 9.95 16.82 20.68
N ASP A 276 10.46 15.71 21.23
CA ASP A 276 11.91 15.49 21.33
C ASP A 276 12.51 14.92 20.04
N THR A 277 11.71 14.16 19.30
CA THR A 277 12.22 13.31 18.19
C THR A 277 11.53 13.55 16.86
N GLY A 278 10.38 14.21 16.87
CA GLY A 278 9.47 14.29 15.73
C GLY A 278 8.94 12.92 15.29
N ALA A 279 8.06 12.96 14.29
CA ALA A 279 7.49 11.80 13.63
C ALA A 279 8.59 10.92 13.04
N SER A 280 9.62 11.52 12.43
CA SER A 280 10.73 10.76 11.84
C SER A 280 11.50 9.94 12.88
N GLY A 281 11.80 10.52 14.05
CA GLY A 281 12.54 9.82 15.09
C GLY A 281 11.70 8.72 15.75
N ARG A 282 10.43 9.01 16.06
CA ARG A 282 9.46 8.01 16.55
C ARG A 282 9.33 6.83 15.59
N ASN A 283 9.13 7.10 14.30
CA ASN A 283 9.02 6.08 13.27
C ASN A 283 10.28 5.22 13.16
N GLY A 284 11.46 5.82 13.33
CA GLY A 284 12.72 5.07 13.40
C GLY A 284 12.78 4.07 14.56
N TYR A 285 12.31 4.46 15.76
CA TYR A 285 12.23 3.52 16.89
C TYR A 285 11.18 2.44 16.69
N LEU A 286 10.01 2.80 16.16
CA LEU A 286 8.95 1.86 15.84
C LEU A 286 9.43 0.82 14.81
N GLU A 287 10.18 1.23 13.79
CA GLU A 287 10.75 0.32 12.80
C GLU A 287 11.66 -0.75 13.46
N VAL A 288 12.47 -0.36 14.45
CA VAL A 288 13.32 -1.30 15.20
C VAL A 288 12.47 -2.29 16.01
N VAL A 289 11.47 -1.79 16.75
CA VAL A 289 10.54 -2.64 17.52
C VAL A 289 9.83 -3.63 16.59
N MET A 290 9.36 -3.16 15.44
CA MET A 290 8.67 -3.94 14.42
C MET A 290 9.53 -5.04 13.82
N LYS A 291 10.78 -4.72 13.46
CA LYS A 291 11.73 -5.72 12.94
C LYS A 291 11.91 -6.88 13.90
N LEU A 292 11.97 -6.60 15.20
CA LEU A 292 12.09 -7.64 16.21
C LEU A 292 10.79 -8.36 16.53
N ALA A 293 9.66 -7.66 16.52
CA ALA A 293 8.35 -8.31 16.61
C ALA A 293 8.16 -9.37 15.52
N ASP A 294 8.50 -9.03 14.27
CA ASP A 294 8.48 -9.99 13.15
C ASP A 294 9.49 -11.13 13.32
N LYS A 295 10.71 -10.83 13.77
CA LYS A 295 11.75 -11.85 14.06
C LYS A 295 11.28 -12.88 15.08
N TYR A 296 10.51 -12.45 16.08
CA TYR A 296 10.01 -13.28 17.18
C TYR A 296 8.54 -13.72 17.01
N LYS A 297 7.90 -13.49 15.86
CA LYS A 297 6.45 -13.78 15.65
C LYS A 297 6.01 -15.19 16.01
N LYS A 298 6.87 -16.20 15.80
CA LYS A 298 6.58 -17.61 16.13
C LYS A 298 6.48 -17.86 17.65
N LYS A 299 6.93 -16.94 18.49
CA LYS A 299 6.87 -17.03 19.96
C LYS A 299 5.55 -16.52 20.53
N MET A 300 4.67 -15.93 19.71
CA MET A 300 3.37 -15.40 20.16
C MET A 300 3.50 -14.43 21.35
N TRP A 301 4.55 -13.60 21.33
CA TRP A 301 4.72 -12.53 22.32
C TRP A 301 3.85 -11.33 21.92
N GLY A 302 3.28 -10.65 22.92
CA GLY A 302 2.63 -9.37 22.73
C GLY A 302 3.67 -8.27 22.62
N TRP A 303 3.39 -7.27 21.81
CA TRP A 303 4.25 -6.11 21.58
C TRP A 303 3.40 -4.87 21.70
N LEU A 304 3.77 -3.96 22.60
CA LEU A 304 3.08 -2.71 22.81
C LEU A 304 4.09 -1.57 22.85
N TRP A 305 3.62 -0.36 22.60
CA TRP A 305 4.44 0.83 22.80
C TRP A 305 3.63 1.98 23.41
N ALA A 306 4.32 2.88 24.10
CA ALA A 306 3.75 4.11 24.64
C ALA A 306 4.71 5.28 24.43
N GLU A 307 4.17 6.48 24.42
CA GLU A 307 4.96 7.69 24.57
C GLU A 307 5.41 7.85 26.03
N GLY A 308 6.64 8.29 26.24
CA GLY A 308 7.19 8.54 27.57
C GLY A 308 6.39 9.60 28.32
N GLY A 309 6.00 9.27 29.55
CA GLY A 309 5.14 10.12 30.37
C GLY A 309 3.65 9.93 30.14
N ALA A 310 3.23 9.23 29.08
CA ALA A 310 1.82 8.98 28.82
C ALA A 310 1.22 7.93 29.79
N GLN A 311 2.06 7.05 30.36
CA GLN A 311 1.63 5.94 31.22
C GLN A 311 2.44 5.89 32.52
N MET A 312 2.44 7.01 33.27
CA MET A 312 3.28 7.20 34.46
C MET A 312 3.20 6.09 35.51
N GLU A 313 2.00 5.56 35.80
CA GLU A 313 1.83 4.48 36.79
C GLU A 313 2.50 3.19 36.32
N LEU A 314 2.34 2.84 35.04
CA LEU A 314 2.99 1.68 34.45
C LEU A 314 4.50 1.85 34.40
N GLU A 315 4.97 3.02 33.95
CA GLU A 315 6.39 3.33 33.87
C GLU A 315 7.04 3.20 35.25
N THR A 316 6.41 3.76 36.29
CA THR A 316 6.86 3.62 37.68
C THR A 316 6.88 2.17 38.14
N ALA A 317 5.80 1.41 37.87
CA ALA A 317 5.71 0.00 38.25
C ALA A 317 6.74 -0.90 37.55
N LEU A 318 7.26 -0.46 36.39
CA LEU A 318 8.32 -1.12 35.64
C LEU A 318 9.70 -0.49 35.90
N GLY A 319 9.81 0.54 36.74
CA GLY A 319 11.08 1.26 36.96
C GLY A 319 11.63 1.93 35.68
N ILE A 320 10.75 2.32 34.77
CA ILE A 320 11.02 3.12 33.57
C ILE A 320 10.96 4.61 33.96
N GLY A 321 11.75 5.46 33.29
CA GLY A 321 11.80 6.91 33.51
C GLY A 321 13.10 7.39 34.17
N GLY A 322 13.73 6.56 35.02
CA GLY A 322 15.00 6.95 35.69
C GLY A 322 16.23 7.02 34.78
N PHE A 323 16.24 6.28 33.67
CA PHE A 323 17.36 6.21 32.72
C PHE A 323 17.11 6.97 31.41
N GLY A 324 15.95 7.63 31.28
CA GLY A 324 15.51 8.29 30.05
C GLY A 324 14.86 7.35 29.03
N TYR A 325 14.41 7.93 27.92
CA TYR A 325 13.80 7.26 26.79
C TYR A 325 14.75 7.22 25.59
N PRO A 326 14.65 6.23 24.68
CA PRO A 326 13.72 5.10 24.70
C PRO A 326 14.06 4.03 25.75
N ALA A 327 13.02 3.39 26.29
CA ALA A 327 13.14 2.30 27.26
C ALA A 327 12.32 1.07 26.79
N MET A 328 12.67 -0.12 27.28
CA MET A 328 11.92 -1.35 26.98
C MET A 328 11.86 -2.28 28.18
N ALA A 329 10.66 -2.81 28.44
CA ALA A 329 10.43 -3.85 29.42
C ALA A 329 9.81 -5.09 28.76
N ALA A 330 10.17 -6.27 29.23
CA ALA A 330 9.51 -7.52 28.87
C ALA A 330 8.85 -8.12 30.12
N ILE A 331 7.53 -8.27 30.08
CA ILE A 331 6.70 -8.63 31.21
C ILE A 331 6.10 -10.02 31.01
N ASN A 332 6.22 -10.87 32.03
CA ASN A 332 5.44 -12.09 32.15
C ASN A 332 4.26 -11.83 33.08
N ALA A 333 3.08 -11.60 32.49
CA ALA A 333 1.88 -11.22 33.21
C ALA A 333 1.42 -12.26 34.25
N ARG A 334 1.59 -13.55 33.95
CA ARG A 334 1.20 -14.63 34.87
C ARG A 334 2.09 -14.70 36.11
N LYS A 335 3.37 -14.38 35.95
CA LYS A 335 4.35 -14.39 37.05
C LYS A 335 4.48 -13.03 37.73
N MET A 336 3.85 -11.98 37.20
CA MET A 336 4.03 -10.59 37.63
C MET A 336 5.51 -10.19 37.72
N LYS A 337 6.31 -10.66 36.76
CA LYS A 337 7.74 -10.36 36.67
C LYS A 337 8.05 -9.64 35.37
N TYR A 338 8.98 -8.70 35.44
CA TYR A 338 9.49 -8.02 34.27
C TYR A 338 11.01 -7.99 34.25
N ALA A 339 11.58 -7.77 33.07
CA ALA A 339 12.98 -7.46 32.89
C ALA A 339 13.11 -6.19 32.05
N LEU A 340 14.10 -5.36 32.36
CA LEU A 340 14.41 -4.15 31.60
C LEU A 340 15.54 -4.42 30.62
N LEU A 341 15.42 -3.81 29.45
CA LEU A 341 16.53 -3.68 28.52
C LEU A 341 17.61 -2.80 29.16
N LYS A 342 18.78 -3.39 29.41
CA LYS A 342 19.97 -2.67 29.91
C LYS A 342 20.95 -2.25 28.82
N GLY A 343 20.80 -2.85 27.63
CA GLY A 343 21.64 -2.57 26.46
C GLY A 343 21.09 -1.41 25.64
N SER A 344 21.67 -1.19 24.45
CA SER A 344 21.19 -0.17 23.53
C SER A 344 19.81 -0.50 22.97
N PHE A 345 19.00 0.54 22.75
CA PHE A 345 17.74 0.43 22.01
C PHE A 345 18.04 0.34 20.50
N SER A 346 18.54 -0.83 20.09
CA SER A 346 18.92 -1.15 18.71
C SER A 346 18.47 -2.56 18.37
N GLU A 347 18.46 -2.92 17.09
CA GLU A 347 18.11 -4.27 16.65
C GLU A 347 18.98 -5.33 17.37
N THR A 348 20.29 -5.09 17.45
CA THR A 348 21.22 -6.00 18.12
C THR A 348 20.96 -6.06 19.62
N GLY A 349 20.88 -4.90 20.29
CA GLY A 349 20.74 -4.84 21.76
C GLY A 349 19.43 -5.45 22.25
N ILE A 350 18.31 -5.13 21.57
CA ILE A 350 17.01 -5.71 21.91
C ILE A 350 16.97 -7.20 21.53
N HIS A 351 17.58 -7.61 20.40
CA HIS A 351 17.62 -9.02 20.04
C HIS A 351 18.36 -9.88 21.08
N GLU A 352 19.52 -9.41 21.57
CA GLU A 352 20.28 -10.06 22.63
C GLU A 352 19.48 -10.16 23.93
N PHE A 353 18.86 -9.06 24.34
CA PHE A 353 17.97 -9.02 25.51
C PHE A 353 16.85 -10.06 25.43
N LEU A 354 16.10 -10.08 24.33
CA LEU A 354 14.99 -11.01 24.14
C LEU A 354 15.44 -12.47 24.00
N ARG A 355 16.61 -12.70 23.37
CA ARG A 355 17.20 -14.03 23.26
C ARG A 355 17.53 -14.56 24.65
N ASP A 356 18.17 -13.75 25.49
CA ASP A 356 18.56 -14.14 26.83
C ASP A 356 17.33 -14.48 27.70
N LEU A 357 16.28 -13.65 27.62
CA LEU A 357 15.00 -13.96 28.27
C LEU A 357 14.38 -15.27 27.79
N SER A 358 14.45 -15.55 26.48
CA SER A 358 13.94 -16.81 25.92
C SER A 358 14.69 -18.05 26.43
N MET A 359 15.94 -17.87 26.86
CA MET A 359 16.80 -18.90 27.46
C MET A 359 16.69 -18.93 29.00
N GLY A 360 15.81 -18.11 29.60
CA GLY A 360 15.67 -17.98 31.05
C GLY A 360 16.86 -17.29 31.73
N ARG A 361 17.64 -16.52 30.97
CA ARG A 361 18.75 -15.71 31.47
C ARG A 361 18.29 -14.26 31.66
N GLY A 362 18.87 -13.58 32.64
CA GLY A 362 18.56 -12.18 32.94
C GLY A 362 17.97 -11.98 34.34
N SER A 363 18.18 -10.79 34.87
CA SER A 363 17.60 -10.38 36.15
C SER A 363 16.16 -9.90 35.93
N THR A 364 15.24 -10.39 36.75
CA THR A 364 13.83 -10.01 36.73
C THR A 364 13.44 -9.35 38.04
N SER A 365 12.60 -8.33 37.97
CA SER A 365 11.96 -7.68 39.11
C SER A 365 10.46 -7.98 39.13
N THR A 366 9.80 -7.71 40.27
CA THR A 366 8.34 -7.82 40.41
C THR A 366 7.68 -6.55 39.89
N VAL A 367 6.61 -6.68 39.10
CA VAL A 367 5.84 -5.52 38.61
C VAL A 367 5.11 -4.87 39.78
N GLY A 368 5.46 -3.62 40.10
CA GLY A 368 4.92 -2.88 41.25
C GLY A 368 4.94 -3.70 42.56
N ASP A 369 3.86 -3.62 43.33
CA ASP A 369 3.63 -4.42 44.55
C ASP A 369 2.89 -5.75 44.27
N GLY A 370 2.99 -6.28 43.04
CA GLY A 370 2.33 -7.53 42.64
C GLY A 370 0.93 -7.37 42.06
N ALA A 371 0.51 -6.14 41.77
CA ALA A 371 -0.72 -5.80 41.06
C ALA A 371 -0.44 -5.08 39.74
N TRP A 372 -1.34 -5.21 38.76
CA TRP A 372 -1.24 -4.47 37.51
C TRP A 372 -1.53 -2.99 37.76
N PRO A 373 -0.65 -2.07 37.31
CA PRO A 373 -0.89 -0.62 37.40
C PRO A 373 -2.06 -0.20 36.51
N LYS A 374 -2.66 0.96 36.82
CA LYS A 374 -3.74 1.51 36.01
C LYS A 374 -3.16 2.05 34.70
N ILE A 375 -3.89 1.84 33.61
CA ILE A 375 -3.58 2.40 32.31
C ILE A 375 -4.51 3.59 32.07
N THR A 376 -3.92 4.71 31.66
CA THR A 376 -4.66 5.92 31.32
C THR A 376 -5.08 5.86 29.86
N ALA A 377 -6.28 6.36 29.53
CA ALA A 377 -6.67 6.55 28.15
C ALA A 377 -5.84 7.70 27.55
N VAL A 378 -5.17 7.44 26.43
CA VAL A 378 -4.35 8.42 25.71
C VAL A 378 -4.91 8.51 24.30
N GLU A 379 -4.96 9.73 23.75
CA GLU A 379 -5.35 9.91 22.36
C GLU A 379 -4.33 9.23 21.43
N PRO A 380 -4.77 8.50 20.41
CA PRO A 380 -3.87 7.94 19.41
C PRO A 380 -3.05 9.05 18.76
N TRP A 381 -1.76 8.77 18.54
CA TRP A 381 -0.90 9.68 17.81
C TRP A 381 -1.38 9.83 16.37
N ASP A 382 -1.45 11.06 15.87
CA ASP A 382 -1.98 11.43 14.55
C ASP A 382 -0.99 11.25 13.39
N GLY A 383 0.19 10.70 13.68
CA GLY A 383 1.27 10.48 12.71
C GLY A 383 2.10 11.72 12.37
N LYS A 384 1.88 12.87 13.02
CA LYS A 384 2.57 14.14 12.72
C LYS A 384 3.58 14.52 13.78
N ASP A 385 4.42 15.51 13.45
CA ASP A 385 5.28 16.17 14.44
C ASP A 385 4.41 16.85 15.50
N GLY A 386 4.89 16.86 16.75
CA GLY A 386 4.21 17.60 17.81
C GLY A 386 4.35 19.10 17.57
N GLU A 387 3.25 19.82 17.73
CA GLU A 387 3.26 21.27 17.78
C GLU A 387 3.35 21.71 19.24
N LEU A 388 4.24 22.66 19.53
CA LEU A 388 4.22 23.31 20.84
C LEU A 388 2.88 24.06 20.97
N PRO A 389 2.25 24.04 22.15
CA PRO A 389 1.11 24.91 22.38
C PRO A 389 1.53 26.35 22.03
N ALA A 390 0.67 27.08 21.32
CA ALA A 390 0.89 28.50 21.13
C ALA A 390 1.08 29.13 22.52
N GLU A 391 2.18 29.88 22.70
CA GLU A 391 2.34 30.67 23.91
C GLU A 391 1.12 31.60 23.99
N GLU A 392 0.22 31.33 24.93
CA GLU A 392 -0.73 32.35 25.34
C GLU A 392 0.14 33.50 25.85
N GLU A 393 0.20 34.61 25.13
CA GLU A 393 0.72 35.86 25.66
C GLU A 393 -0.14 36.18 26.88
N TYR A 394 0.31 35.76 28.06
CA TYR A 394 -0.25 36.20 29.31
C TYR A 394 -0.07 37.71 29.35
N ASP A 395 -1.14 38.44 29.11
CA ASP A 395 -1.16 39.89 29.24
C ASP A 395 -1.03 40.23 30.73
N PHE A 396 0.21 40.52 31.14
CA PHE A 396 0.52 40.95 32.50
C PHE A 396 0.04 42.38 32.80
N SER A 397 -0.67 43.06 31.87
CA SER A 397 -1.19 44.42 32.11
C SER A 397 -2.31 44.48 33.15
N ASP A 398 -2.94 43.36 33.49
CA ASP A 398 -3.96 43.25 34.55
C ASP A 398 -3.40 42.85 35.92
N VAL A 399 -2.07 42.71 36.07
CA VAL A 399 -1.44 42.47 37.38
C VAL A 399 -1.17 43.82 38.06
N ASP A 400 -2.17 44.35 38.75
CA ASP A 400 -2.02 45.51 39.65
C ASP A 400 -1.03 45.17 40.78
N LEU A 401 0.20 45.67 40.66
CA LEU A 401 1.27 45.56 41.68
C LEU A 401 1.16 46.60 42.80
N ASP A 402 0.02 47.27 42.94
CA ASP A 402 -0.11 48.51 43.73
C ASP A 402 -0.79 48.37 45.11
N ASP A 403 -0.88 47.16 45.70
CA ASP A 403 -1.61 47.00 46.97
C ASP A 403 -0.95 46.13 48.06
N VAL A 404 0.39 46.17 48.23
CA VAL A 404 1.01 45.74 49.50
C VAL A 404 2.29 46.53 49.84
N PHE A 405 2.17 47.84 50.06
CA PHE A 405 3.09 48.56 50.95
C PHE A 405 2.30 49.47 51.88
N ASP A 406 1.63 48.86 52.85
CA ASP A 406 1.08 49.58 54.01
C ASP A 406 2.25 50.13 54.85
N LYS A 407 2.62 51.38 54.57
CA LYS A 407 3.44 52.22 55.45
C LYS A 407 2.52 52.92 56.44
N THR A 408 2.06 52.20 57.45
CA THR A 408 1.47 52.83 58.64
C THR A 408 1.59 51.96 59.91
N GLU A 409 2.82 51.76 60.41
CA GLU A 409 3.07 51.87 61.86
C GLU A 409 4.44 52.54 62.06
N LEU A 410 4.39 53.69 62.71
CA LEU A 410 5.48 54.59 63.09
C LEU A 410 5.82 54.33 64.57
#